data_AF-A0A117SKZ2-F1
#
_entry.id   AF-A0A117SKZ2-F1
#
_cell.length_a   1.000
_cell.length_b   1.000
_cell.length_c   1.000
_cell.angle_alpha   90.00
_cell.angle_beta   90.00
_cell.angle_gamma   90.00
#
_symmetry.space_group_name_H-M   'P 1'
#
loop_
_entity.id
_entity.type
_entity.pdbx_description
1 polymer ?
#
loop_
_entity_poly.entity_id
_entity_poly.type
_entity_poly.pdbx_seq_one_letter_code
_entity_poly.pdbx_strand_id
1 'polypeptide(L)' 'MPRLPRVEGKNVVAALKRADFRISHIRGSHYYLRRSSGNLVCVPVHSGITVDLKTLKSILEQAELTIDDLIELL' A
#
# COMPACT_ATOMS: atom_id res chain seq x y z
N MET A 1 -5.77 -19.33 -4.01
CA MET A 1 -5.26 -18.09 -3.38
C MET A 1 -4.36 -17.40 -4.40
N PRO A 2 -4.66 -16.15 -4.80
CA PRO A 2 -3.77 -15.38 -5.68
C PRO A 2 -2.39 -15.23 -5.03
N ARG A 3 -1.35 -15.16 -5.85
CA ARG A 3 0.01 -14.86 -5.36
C ARG A 3 0.12 -13.36 -5.10
N LEU A 4 0.81 -12.95 -4.03
CA LEU A 4 1.11 -11.54 -3.82
C LEU A 4 1.88 -10.99 -5.05
N PRO A 5 1.44 -9.85 -5.62
CA PRO A 5 2.11 -9.28 -6.78
C PRO A 5 3.44 -8.63 -6.36
N ARG A 6 4.41 -8.61 -7.29
CA ARG A 6 5.68 -7.89 -7.10
C ARG A 6 5.51 -6.47 -7.61
N VAL A 7 5.36 -5.51 -6.70
CA VAL A 7 5.05 -4.11 -7.04
C VAL A 7 5.93 -3.12 -6.30
N GLU A 8 6.27 -2.02 -6.97
CA GLU A 8 6.95 -0.88 -6.36
C GLU A 8 6.03 -0.13 -5.38
N GLY A 9 6.61 0.49 -4.36
CA GLY A 9 5.85 1.22 -3.34
C GLY A 9 4.98 2.34 -3.91
N LYS A 10 5.44 3.01 -4.98
CA LYS A 10 4.67 4.07 -5.66
C LYS A 10 3.34 3.55 -6.23
N ASN A 11 3.32 2.31 -6.71
CA ASN A 11 2.12 1.67 -7.27
C ASN A 11 1.17 1.26 -6.14
N VAL A 12 1.70 0.78 -5.00
CA VAL A 12 0.90 0.50 -3.80
C VAL A 12 0.24 1.78 -3.29
N VAL A 13 0.97 2.89 -3.22
CA VAL A 13 0.40 4.20 -2.85
C VAL A 13 -0.72 4.61 -3.81
N ALA A 14 -0.54 4.43 -5.12
CA ALA A 14 -1.56 4.74 -6.12
C ALA A 14 -2.83 3.86 -5.95
N ALA A 15 -2.65 2.56 -5.75
CA ALA A 15 -3.74 1.62 -5.48
C ALA A 15 -4.52 2.00 -4.21
N LEU A 16 -3.82 2.31 -3.12
CA LEU A 16 -4.48 2.77 -1.88
C LEU A 16 -5.25 4.08 -2.10
N LYS A 17 -4.73 5.03 -2.89
CA LYS A 17 -5.46 6.25 -3.25
C LYS A 17 -6.76 5.97 -4.01
N ARG A 18 -6.75 5.00 -4.94
CA ARG A 18 -7.96 4.54 -5.65
C ARG A 18 -8.96 3.91 -4.68
N ALA A 19 -8.46 3.30 -3.60
CA ALA A 19 -9.26 2.73 -2.52
C ALA A 19 -9.64 3.76 -1.42
N ASP A 20 -9.75 5.05 -1.76
CA ASP A 20 -10.13 6.17 -0.87
C ASP A 20 -9.17 6.45 0.31
N PHE A 21 -7.92 5.96 0.25
CA PHE A 21 -6.90 6.41 1.19
C PHE A 21 -6.34 7.78 0.77
N ARG A 22 -6.07 8.63 1.75
CA ARG A 22 -5.38 9.91 1.54
C ARG A 22 -4.04 9.89 2.25
N ILE A 23 -3.06 10.58 1.67
CA ILE A 23 -1.77 10.79 2.35
C ILE A 23 -2.02 11.68 3.56
N SER A 24 -1.72 11.17 4.75
CA SER A 24 -1.72 11.93 5.99
C SER A 24 -0.44 12.76 6.11
N HIS A 25 0.72 12.13 5.90
CA HIS A 25 2.02 12.79 5.91
C HIS A 25 3.09 11.88 5.29
N ILE A 26 4.28 12.43 5.07
CA ILE A 26 5.44 11.73 4.52
C ILE A 26 6.62 11.97 5.46
N ARG A 27 7.41 10.92 5.75
CA ARG A 27 8.70 11.03 6.46
C ARG A 27 9.78 10.32 5.68
N GLY A 28 10.71 11.09 5.11
CA GLY A 28 11.71 10.55 4.18
C GLY A 28 11.02 9.85 3.00
N SER A 29 11.32 8.57 2.77
CA SER A 29 10.72 7.74 1.73
C SER A 29 9.41 7.04 2.15
N HIS A 30 8.94 7.23 3.39
CA HIS A 30 7.76 6.53 3.91
C HIS A 30 6.51 7.39 3.78
N TYR A 31 5.51 6.84 3.10
CA TYR A 31 4.21 7.49 2.87
C TYR A 31 3.21 6.90 3.86
N TYR A 32 2.60 7.78 4.66
CA TYR A 32 1.58 7.38 5.63
C TYR A 32 0.21 7.75 5.07
N LEU A 33 -0.63 6.74 4.85
CA LEU A 33 -1.95 6.88 4.25
C LEU A 33 -3.05 6.47 5.23
N ARG A 34 -4.22 7.12 5.16
CA ARG A 34 -5.38 6.81 6.00
C ARG A 34 -6.69 7.04 5.25
N ARG A 35 -7.69 6.19 5.50
CA ARG A 35 -9.11 6.46 5.18
C ARG A 35 -9.73 7.34 6.28
N SER A 36 -10.87 7.96 5.98
CA SER A 36 -11.59 8.86 6.91
C SER A 36 -11.76 8.31 8.34
N SER A 37 -11.96 7.00 8.49
CA SER A 37 -12.12 6.31 9.78
C SER A 37 -11.24 5.06 9.95
N GLY A 38 -10.22 4.88 9.12
CA GLY A 38 -9.39 3.67 9.09
C GLY A 38 -8.07 3.75 9.86
N ASN A 39 -7.28 2.67 9.82
CA ASN A 39 -5.92 2.64 10.35
C ASN A 39 -4.94 3.46 9.50
N LEU A 40 -3.86 3.93 10.13
CA LEU A 40 -2.74 4.55 9.42
C LEU A 40 -1.87 3.43 8.81
N VAL A 41 -1.68 3.49 7.49
CA VAL A 41 -0.89 2.53 6.71
C VAL A 41 0.41 3.18 6.28
N CYS A 42 1.54 2.51 6.51
CA CYS A 42 2.86 2.99 6.10
C CYS A 42 3.36 2.23 4.87
N VAL A 43 3.64 2.95 3.78
CA VAL A 43 4.18 2.37 2.53
C VAL A 43 5.59 2.92 2.29
N PRO A 44 6.64 2.08 2.25
CA PRO A 44 7.96 2.51 1.84
C PRO A 44 8.00 2.73 0.32
N VAL A 45 8.43 3.90 -0.12
CA VAL A 45 8.54 4.26 -1.54
C VAL A 45 10.00 4.53 -1.89
N HIS A 46 10.69 3.47 -2.28
CA HIS A 46 12.06 3.54 -2.81
C HIS A 46 12.00 3.41 -4.34
N SER A 47 12.62 4.35 -5.06
CA SER A 47 12.54 4.42 -6.52
C SER A 47 13.08 3.15 -7.18
N GLY A 48 12.28 2.50 -8.03
CA GLY A 48 12.68 1.29 -8.75
C GLY A 48 12.80 0.03 -7.89
N ILE A 49 12.44 0.09 -6.60
CA ILE A 49 12.54 -1.06 -5.69
C ILE A 49 11.13 -1.62 -5.43
N THR A 50 11.00 -2.93 -5.62
CA THR A 50 9.80 -3.68 -5.26
C THR A 50 9.67 -3.77 -3.73
N VAL A 51 8.44 -3.60 -3.23
CA VAL A 51 8.15 -3.80 -1.80
C VAL A 51 8.33 -5.28 -1.47
N ASP A 52 9.02 -5.58 -0.37
CA ASP A 52 9.17 -6.96 0.11
C ASP A 52 7.79 -7.61 0.33
N LEU A 53 7.65 -8.89 0.02
CA LEU A 53 6.36 -9.59 0.07
C LEU A 53 5.75 -9.60 1.49
N LYS A 54 6.58 -9.69 2.54
CA LYS A 54 6.12 -9.63 3.93
C LYS A 54 5.64 -8.22 4.27
N THR A 55 6.35 -7.20 3.81
CA THR A 55 5.92 -5.80 3.97
C THR A 55 4.62 -5.53 3.23
N LEU A 56 4.49 -5.98 1.98
CA LEU A 56 3.26 -5.82 1.21
C LEU A 56 2.08 -6.53 1.88
N LYS A 57 2.29 -7.73 2.41
CA LYS A 57 1.26 -8.45 3.19
C LYS A 57 0.82 -7.64 4.41
N SER A 58 1.76 -7.11 5.19
CA SER A 58 1.45 -6.29 6.37
C SER A 58 0.70 -5.01 6.01
N ILE A 59 1.03 -4.38 4.87
CA ILE A 59 0.31 -3.21 4.35
C ILE A 59 -1.15 -3.57 4.05
N LEU A 60 -1.40 -4.70 3.38
CA LEU A 60 -2.75 -5.15 3.06
C LEU A 60 -3.56 -5.49 4.31
N GLU A 61 -2.96 -6.16 5.28
CA GLU A 61 -3.58 -6.43 6.59
C GLU A 61 -3.96 -5.13 7.31
N GLN A 62 -3.08 -4.12 7.34
CA GLN A 62 -3.38 -2.81 7.95
C GLN A 62 -4.42 -2.00 7.17
N ALA A 63 -4.43 -2.14 5.85
CA ALA A 63 -5.36 -1.46 4.96
C ALA A 63 -6.74 -2.16 4.88
N GLU A 64 -6.86 -3.34 5.50
CA GLU A 64 -8.04 -4.20 5.42
C GLU A 64 -8.43 -4.51 3.95
N LEU A 65 -7.42 -4.78 3.12
CA LEU A 65 -7.56 -5.15 1.72
C LEU A 65 -7.08 -6.59 1.49
N THR A 66 -7.73 -7.29 0.59
CA THR A 66 -7.29 -8.59 0.09
C THR A 66 -6.23 -8.45 -1.01
N ILE A 67 -5.61 -9.57 -1.39
CA ILE A 67 -4.69 -9.60 -2.52
C ILE A 67 -5.44 -9.31 -3.82
N ASP A 68 -6.67 -9.81 -3.96
CA ASP A 68 -7.51 -9.57 -5.13
C ASP A 68 -7.88 -8.09 -5.25
N ASP A 69 -8.26 -7.44 -4.15
CA ASP A 69 -8.50 -5.98 -4.12
C ASP A 69 -7.26 -5.22 -4.62
N LEU A 70 -6.07 -5.59 -4.15
CA LEU A 70 -4.84 -4.96 -4.61
C LEU A 70 -4.64 -5.16 -6.11
N ILE A 71 -4.87 -6.36 -6.64
CA ILE A 71 -4.73 -6.66 -8.07
C ILE A 71 -5.69 -5.81 -8.92
N GLU A 72 -6.93 -5.63 -8.47
CA GLU A 72 -7.91 -4.78 -9.17
C GLU A 72 -7.55 -3.29 -9.12
N LEU A 73 -6.88 -2.85 -8.05
CA LEU A 73 -6.52 -1.46 -7.82
C LEU A 73 -5.16 -1.06 -8.41
N LEU A 74 -4.33 -1.99 -8.88
CA LEU A 74 -3.00 -1.73 -9.44
C LEU A 74 -3.06 -1.19 -10.87
#